data_AF-A0A7J3TEH8-F1
#
_entry.id   AF-A0A7J3TEH8-F1
#
_cell.length_a   1.000
_cell.length_b   1.000
_cell.length_c   1.000
_cell.angle_alpha   90.00
_cell.angle_beta   90.00
_cell.angle_gamma   90.00
#
_symmetry.space_group_name_H-M   'P 1'
#
loop_
_entity.id
_entity.type
_entity.pdbx_description
1 polymer ?
#
loop_
_entity_poly.entity_id
_entity_poly.type
_entity_poly.pdbx_seq_one_letter_code
_entity_poly.pdbx_strand_id
1 'polypeptide(L)'
;MIESRTNTHLAEELSEILGDLNLIRRYNKEMRENLKKALSDWLNSKRELDDISGRLEDVHRQIEKVGHADIESLAKGLRDCEHDERRILKELGEIDLKIRQLKGQQKEVETKLRQMSKRKSASEELDRMKELAEMSIEVFHNVYEEFAKKKREEIEEELKKIFYRLIWKKDQFPDVRLTENYRLQVYDKYGSPAREELGAGERQILSLSFITAVAFVAGGTIPLIMDTPFGRLSSEYRAYIVREIPNLTNQWVLLVQDEEVNPEMLEILRPRIGKEYRLSFEDGCTTVQEV
;
A
#
# COMPACT_ATOMS: atom_id res chain seq x y z
N MET A 1 -10.64 0.59 13.95
CA MET A 1 -10.15 0.72 15.35
C MET A 1 -8.72 0.20 15.56
N ILE A 2 -8.13 -0.55 14.61
CA ILE A 2 -6.74 -1.07 14.70
C ILE A 2 -5.72 -0.08 14.10
N GLU A 3 -6.11 0.75 13.12
CA GLU A 3 -5.26 1.75 12.44
C GLU A 3 -4.84 2.93 13.33
N SER A 4 -5.68 3.33 14.29
CA SER A 4 -5.36 4.48 15.17
C SER A 4 -4.31 4.13 16.22
N ARG A 5 -4.22 2.86 16.64
CA ARG A 5 -3.28 2.37 17.66
C ARG A 5 -1.87 2.14 17.13
N THR A 6 -1.75 1.77 15.86
CA THR A 6 -0.44 1.55 15.21
C THR A 6 0.23 2.88 14.82
N ASN A 7 -0.55 3.88 14.41
CA ASN A 7 -0.06 5.23 14.12
C ASN A 7 0.45 5.97 15.37
N THR A 8 -0.22 5.79 16.51
CA THR A 8 0.23 6.39 17.79
C THR A 8 1.53 5.75 18.27
N HIS A 9 1.65 4.42 18.18
CA HIS A 9 2.84 3.70 18.62
C HIS A 9 4.10 4.08 17.83
N LEU A 10 4.01 4.19 16.50
CA LEU A 10 5.14 4.61 15.66
C LEU A 10 5.55 6.07 15.92
N ALA A 11 4.58 6.96 16.10
CA ALA A 11 4.85 8.36 16.42
C ALA A 11 5.50 8.53 17.81
N GLU A 12 5.08 7.72 18.79
CA GLU A 12 5.70 7.65 20.12
C GLU A 12 7.15 7.15 20.04
N GLU A 13 7.42 6.06 19.31
CA GLU A 13 8.78 5.53 19.09
C GLU A 13 9.69 6.57 18.39
N LEU A 14 9.18 7.29 17.40
CA LEU A 14 9.94 8.30 16.66
C LEU A 14 10.26 9.52 17.54
N SER A 15 9.32 9.92 18.41
CA SER A 15 9.52 10.96 19.42
C SER A 15 10.56 10.56 20.46
N GLU A 16 10.54 9.32 20.93
CA GLU A 16 11.52 8.76 21.88
C GLU A 16 12.93 8.73 21.26
N ILE A 17 13.06 8.24 20.03
CA ILE A 17 14.32 8.22 19.27
C ILE A 17 14.89 9.64 19.08
N LEU A 18 14.05 10.62 18.78
CA LEU A 18 14.46 12.03 18.63
C LEU A 18 14.92 12.64 19.96
N GLY A 19 14.24 12.30 21.07
CA GLY A 19 14.63 12.68 22.42
C GLY A 19 16.03 12.18 22.78
N ASP A 20 16.25 10.89 22.59
CA ASP A 20 17.54 10.23 22.85
C ASP A 20 18.67 10.78 21.97
N LEU A 21 18.39 11.05 20.69
CA LEU A 21 19.35 11.67 19.76
C LEU A 21 19.81 13.04 20.23
N ASN A 22 18.90 13.85 20.76
CA ASN A 22 19.22 15.17 21.28
C ASN A 22 20.03 15.09 22.58
N LEU A 23 19.70 14.15 23.47
CA LEU A 23 20.44 13.89 24.70
C LEU A 23 21.89 13.47 24.40
N ILE A 24 22.05 12.53 23.47
CA ILE A 24 23.35 12.03 23.01
C ILE A 24 24.17 13.15 22.34
N ARG A 25 23.53 14.02 21.53
CA ARG A 25 24.21 15.18 20.92
C ARG A 25 24.72 16.17 21.96
N ARG A 26 23.93 16.45 22.98
CA ARG A 26 24.32 17.33 24.09
C ARG A 26 25.50 16.75 24.87
N TYR A 27 25.41 15.46 25.22
CA TYR A 27 26.48 14.74 25.89
C TYR A 27 27.78 14.71 25.07
N ASN A 28 27.69 14.50 23.75
CA ASN A 28 28.83 14.57 22.83
C ASN A 28 29.49 15.96 22.80
N LYS A 29 28.69 17.02 22.87
CA LYS A 29 29.20 18.39 22.87
C LYS A 29 30.00 18.69 24.15
N GLU A 30 29.42 18.36 25.30
CA GLU A 30 30.09 18.50 26.61
C GLU A 30 31.38 17.66 26.68
N MET A 31 31.34 16.43 26.15
CA MET A 31 32.52 15.56 26.09
C MET A 31 33.66 16.17 25.27
N ARG A 32 33.35 16.78 24.11
CA ARG A 32 34.35 17.46 23.26
C ARG A 32 34.94 18.69 23.95
N GLU A 33 34.14 19.44 24.69
CA GLU A 33 34.63 20.59 25.49
C GLU A 33 35.57 20.12 26.61
N ASN A 34 35.21 19.05 27.32
CA ASN A 34 36.06 18.44 28.35
C ASN A 34 37.37 17.90 27.79
N LEU A 35 37.34 17.26 26.61
CA LEU A 35 38.54 16.78 25.93
C LEU A 35 39.46 17.94 25.52
N LYS A 36 38.91 19.04 24.99
CA LYS A 36 39.67 20.24 24.65
C LYS A 36 40.36 20.84 25.88
N LYS A 37 39.64 20.91 27.00
CA LYS A 37 40.17 21.41 28.27
C LYS A 37 41.34 20.53 28.75
N ALA A 38 41.14 19.22 28.83
CA ALA A 38 42.19 18.28 29.23
C ALA A 38 43.44 18.34 28.32
N LEU A 39 43.25 18.53 27.01
CA LEU A 39 44.37 18.70 26.07
C LEU A 39 45.15 20.00 26.32
N SER A 40 44.44 21.09 26.66
CA SER A 40 45.04 22.36 27.00
C SER A 40 45.83 22.28 28.31
N ASP A 41 45.26 21.64 29.33
CA ASP A 41 45.90 21.43 30.63
C ASP A 41 47.18 20.58 30.45
N TRP A 42 47.11 19.51 29.67
CA TRP A 42 48.28 18.70 29.30
C TRP A 42 49.39 19.54 28.64
N LEU A 43 49.02 20.41 27.69
CA LEU A 43 49.98 21.24 26.96
C LEU A 43 50.68 22.25 27.88
N ASN A 44 49.96 22.78 28.86
CA ASN A 44 50.51 23.69 29.86
C ASN A 44 51.46 22.95 30.81
N SER A 45 51.04 21.82 31.39
CA SER A 45 51.91 20.99 32.25
C SER A 45 53.15 20.50 31.51
N LYS A 46 53.03 20.18 30.21
CA LYS A 46 54.19 19.79 29.39
C LYS A 46 55.18 20.94 29.20
N ARG A 47 54.69 22.17 28.98
CA ARG A 47 55.54 23.36 28.90
C ARG A 47 56.22 23.69 30.21
N GLU A 48 55.51 23.57 31.34
CA GLU A 48 56.09 23.74 32.67
C GLU A 48 57.19 22.71 32.95
N LEU A 49 56.97 21.45 32.55
CA LEU A 49 57.99 20.42 32.65
C LEU A 49 59.23 20.76 31.81
N ASP A 50 59.05 21.20 30.57
CA ASP A 50 60.16 21.57 29.69
C ASP A 50 60.97 22.77 30.26
N ASP A 51 60.29 23.76 30.88
CA ASP A 51 60.95 24.88 31.58
C ASP A 51 61.75 24.44 32.81
N ILE A 52 61.15 23.58 33.66
CA ILE A 52 61.81 23.06 34.85
C ILE A 52 63.00 22.18 34.46
N SER A 53 62.87 21.32 33.45
CA SER A 53 64.00 20.53 32.93
C SER A 53 65.14 21.42 32.44
N GLY A 54 64.84 22.52 31.74
CA GLY A 54 65.86 23.49 31.31
C GLY A 54 66.55 24.18 32.49
N ARG A 55 65.79 24.60 33.51
CA ARG A 55 66.33 25.16 34.76
C ARG A 55 67.20 24.15 35.51
N LEU A 56 66.83 22.87 35.48
CA LEU A 56 67.55 21.78 36.12
C LEU A 56 68.91 21.56 35.44
N GLU A 57 68.96 21.59 34.10
CA GLU A 57 70.21 21.57 33.32
C GLU A 57 71.12 22.77 33.63
N ASP A 58 70.56 23.98 33.73
CA ASP A 58 71.30 25.19 34.06
C ASP A 58 71.89 25.14 35.47
N VAL A 59 71.12 24.69 36.47
CA VAL A 59 71.59 24.49 37.85
C VAL A 59 72.69 23.42 37.89
N HIS A 60 72.52 22.32 37.15
CA HIS A 60 73.55 21.27 37.05
C HIS A 60 74.88 21.84 36.52
N ARG A 61 74.81 22.68 35.48
CA ARG A 61 75.96 23.34 34.86
C ARG A 61 76.61 24.39 35.77
N GLN A 62 75.85 25.01 36.66
CA GLN A 62 76.37 25.95 37.66
C GLN A 62 77.06 25.22 38.81
N ILE A 63 76.52 24.08 39.27
CA ILE A 63 77.14 23.23 40.28
C ILE A 63 78.53 22.73 39.82
N GLU A 64 78.70 22.40 38.54
CA GLU A 64 80.00 22.03 37.97
C GLU A 64 81.06 23.14 38.03
N LYS A 65 80.68 24.41 38.28
CA LYS A 65 81.53 25.59 38.10
C LYS A 65 81.92 26.36 39.38
N VAL A 66 81.42 26.04 40.57
CA VAL A 66 81.52 26.93 41.76
C VAL A 66 81.97 26.23 43.06
N GLY A 67 82.62 26.98 43.98
CA GLY A 67 83.14 26.55 45.28
C GLY A 67 82.13 26.52 46.45
N HIS A 68 82.58 26.01 47.61
CA HIS A 68 81.78 25.42 48.70
C HIS A 68 80.58 26.22 49.29
N ALA A 69 80.48 27.55 49.14
CA ALA A 69 79.37 28.34 49.72
C ALA A 69 78.11 28.39 48.84
N ASP A 70 78.23 28.17 47.53
CA ASP A 70 77.09 28.14 46.58
C ASP A 70 76.53 26.73 46.35
N ILE A 71 77.21 25.69 46.83
CA ILE A 71 76.82 24.28 46.62
C ILE A 71 75.52 23.96 47.38
N GLU A 72 75.32 24.50 48.57
CA GLU A 72 74.15 24.17 49.41
C GLU A 72 72.84 24.79 48.89
N SER A 73 72.90 26.04 48.38
CA SER A 73 71.77 26.71 47.75
C SER A 73 71.42 26.08 46.40
N LEU A 74 72.41 25.74 45.58
CA LEU A 74 72.22 25.03 44.31
C LEU A 74 71.70 23.60 44.52
N ALA A 75 72.19 22.87 45.52
CA ALA A 75 71.67 21.54 45.87
C ALA A 75 70.23 21.57 46.41
N LYS A 76 69.82 22.68 47.05
CA LYS A 76 68.41 22.89 47.41
C LYS A 76 67.56 23.15 46.16
N GLY A 77 68.01 24.03 45.26
CA GLY A 77 67.32 24.31 43.99
C GLY A 77 67.16 23.06 43.11
N LEU A 78 68.16 22.18 43.09
CA LEU A 78 68.09 20.89 42.39
C LEU A 78 66.99 19.98 42.98
N ARG A 79 66.95 19.84 44.30
CA ARG A 79 65.93 19.02 44.99
C ARG A 79 64.52 19.55 44.78
N ASP A 80 64.35 20.87 44.76
CA ASP A 80 63.06 21.51 44.49
C ASP A 80 62.62 21.25 43.04
N CYS A 81 63.54 21.38 42.06
CA CYS A 81 63.24 21.09 40.64
C CYS A 81 62.92 19.61 40.41
N GLU A 82 63.66 18.68 41.01
CA GLU A 82 63.35 17.24 40.94
C GLU A 82 62.00 16.88 41.62
N HIS A 83 61.63 17.61 42.67
CA HIS A 83 60.33 17.42 43.31
C HIS A 83 59.19 17.89 42.41
N ASP A 84 59.32 19.07 41.79
CA ASP A 84 58.34 19.58 40.84
C ASP A 84 58.25 18.72 39.58
N GLU A 85 59.37 18.23 39.03
CA GLU A 85 59.38 17.31 37.89
C GLU A 85 58.58 16.04 38.19
N ARG A 86 58.81 15.41 39.36
CA ARG A 86 58.06 14.22 39.79
C ARG A 86 56.56 14.51 39.95
N ARG A 87 56.21 15.69 40.46
CA ARG A 87 54.81 16.13 40.61
C ARG A 87 54.15 16.28 39.24
N ILE A 88 54.77 17.00 38.32
CA ILE A 88 54.23 17.25 36.98
C ILE A 88 54.14 15.96 36.16
N LEU A 89 55.12 15.04 36.26
CA LEU A 89 55.04 13.73 35.60
C LEU A 89 53.84 12.92 36.07
N LYS A 90 53.50 12.98 37.37
CA LYS A 90 52.31 12.32 37.91
C LYS A 90 51.02 12.96 37.37
N GLU A 91 50.94 14.29 37.38
CA GLU A 91 49.80 15.04 36.83
C GLU A 91 49.59 14.74 35.34
N LEU A 92 50.67 14.68 34.54
CA LEU A 92 50.63 14.29 33.13
C LEU A 92 50.10 12.86 32.94
N GLY A 93 50.52 11.92 33.78
CA GLY A 93 50.03 10.54 33.74
C GLY A 93 48.52 10.44 34.02
N GLU A 94 48.02 11.21 34.99
CA GLU A 94 46.59 11.28 35.32
C GLU A 94 45.79 11.90 34.17
N ILE A 95 46.30 12.97 33.56
CA ILE A 95 45.68 13.62 32.38
C ILE A 95 45.68 12.67 31.17
N ASP A 96 46.76 11.92 30.92
CA ASP A 96 46.85 10.95 29.83
C ASP A 96 45.85 9.80 29.98
N LEU A 97 45.65 9.32 31.21
CA LEU A 97 44.60 8.34 31.51
C LEU A 97 43.21 8.92 31.23
N LYS A 98 42.98 10.17 31.64
CA LYS A 98 41.71 10.86 31.40
C LYS A 98 41.45 11.06 29.91
N ILE A 99 42.45 11.47 29.12
CA ILE A 99 42.35 11.62 27.67
C ILE A 99 42.02 10.27 27.02
N ARG A 100 42.67 9.18 27.43
CA ARG A 100 42.37 7.83 26.91
C ARG A 100 40.94 7.40 27.21
N GLN A 101 40.47 7.64 28.43
CA GLN A 101 39.08 7.34 28.82
C GLN A 101 38.07 8.14 27.98
N LEU A 102 38.28 9.46 27.85
CA LEU A 102 37.40 10.35 27.09
C LEU A 102 37.36 9.96 25.61
N LYS A 103 38.49 9.58 25.01
CA LYS A 103 38.55 9.07 23.63
C LYS A 103 37.79 7.76 23.45
N GLY A 104 37.87 6.85 24.43
CA GLY A 104 37.10 5.61 24.42
C GLY A 104 35.59 5.86 24.44
N GLN A 105 35.15 6.74 25.34
CA GLN A 105 33.75 7.14 25.45
C GLN A 105 33.26 7.86 24.19
N GLN A 106 34.06 8.74 23.59
CA GLN A 106 33.72 9.42 22.33
C GLN A 106 33.41 8.40 21.22
N LYS A 107 34.25 7.37 21.07
CA LYS A 107 34.05 6.33 20.04
C LYS A 107 32.77 5.54 20.25
N GLU A 108 32.42 5.25 21.50
CA GLU A 108 31.17 4.56 21.84
C GLU A 108 29.94 5.41 21.46
N VAL A 109 29.98 6.70 21.81
CA VAL A 109 28.87 7.63 21.52
C VAL A 109 28.73 7.87 20.01
N GLU A 110 29.83 7.99 19.26
CA GLU A 110 29.80 8.08 17.80
C GLU A 110 29.16 6.84 17.14
N THR A 111 29.44 5.65 17.68
CA THR A 111 28.84 4.40 17.19
C THR A 111 27.34 4.36 17.43
N LYS A 112 26.89 4.73 18.64
CA LYS A 112 25.45 4.83 18.99
C LYS A 112 24.73 5.85 18.10
N LEU A 113 25.33 7.01 17.86
CA LEU A 113 24.76 8.06 17.01
C LEU A 113 24.58 7.59 15.56
N ARG A 114 25.53 6.81 15.03
CA ARG A 114 25.44 6.23 13.69
C ARG A 114 24.33 5.20 13.57
N GLN A 115 24.12 4.36 14.59
CA GLN A 115 23.03 3.37 14.62
C GLN A 115 21.65 4.04 14.70
N MET A 116 21.49 5.04 15.57
CA MET A 116 20.26 5.82 15.71
C MET A 116 19.88 6.55 14.41
N SER A 117 20.87 7.15 13.74
CA SER A 117 20.64 7.88 12.49
C SER A 117 20.15 6.96 11.36
N LYS A 118 20.65 5.71 11.29
CA LYS A 118 20.17 4.70 10.33
C LYS A 118 18.75 4.24 10.61
N ARG A 119 18.38 4.06 11.89
CA ARG A 119 16.99 3.73 12.27
C ARG A 119 16.03 4.84 11.88
N LYS A 120 16.41 6.10 12.11
CA LYS A 120 15.63 7.26 11.69
C LYS A 120 15.41 7.30 10.18
N SER A 121 16.45 7.12 9.36
CA SER A 121 16.30 7.13 7.90
C SER A 121 15.41 6.00 7.39
N ALA A 122 15.52 4.80 7.97
CA ALA A 122 14.64 3.68 7.63
C ALA A 122 13.18 3.95 8.03
N SER A 123 12.95 4.61 9.18
CA SER A 123 11.62 5.03 9.61
C SER A 123 11.01 6.08 8.69
N GLU A 124 11.78 7.10 8.29
CA GLU A 124 11.32 8.14 7.35
C GLU A 124 10.96 7.55 5.98
N GLU A 125 11.69 6.51 5.54
CA GLU A 125 11.38 5.79 4.30
C GLU A 125 10.07 4.98 4.43
N LEU A 126 9.86 4.31 5.57
CA LEU A 126 8.62 3.58 5.86
C LEU A 126 7.41 4.53 5.93
N ASP A 127 7.54 5.69 6.55
CA ASP A 127 6.48 6.70 6.62
C ASP A 127 6.09 7.20 5.22
N ARG A 128 7.08 7.47 4.36
CA ARG A 128 6.82 7.83 2.95
C ARG A 128 6.13 6.73 2.17
N MET A 129 6.55 5.48 2.36
CA MET A 129 5.91 4.33 1.71
C MET A 129 4.45 4.18 2.15
N LYS A 130 4.18 4.41 3.44
CA LYS A 130 2.83 4.39 3.99
C LYS A 130 1.97 5.51 3.41
N GLU A 131 2.47 6.74 3.40
CA GLU A 131 1.76 7.90 2.83
C GLU A 131 1.41 7.66 1.36
N LEU A 132 2.37 7.15 0.57
CA LEU A 132 2.14 6.77 -0.82
C LEU A 132 1.07 5.67 -0.96
N ALA A 133 1.08 4.67 -0.08
CA ALA A 133 0.08 3.59 -0.09
C ALA A 133 -1.32 4.11 0.25
N GLU A 134 -1.45 4.98 1.25
CA GLU A 134 -2.71 5.62 1.64
C GLU A 134 -3.27 6.48 0.51
N MET A 135 -2.44 7.32 -0.11
CA MET A 135 -2.82 8.10 -1.30
C MET A 135 -3.23 7.20 -2.46
N SER A 136 -2.51 6.11 -2.69
CA SER A 136 -2.84 5.16 -3.77
C SER A 136 -4.20 4.52 -3.54
N ILE A 137 -4.53 4.12 -2.30
CA ILE A 137 -5.83 3.55 -1.94
C ILE A 137 -6.96 4.55 -2.25
N GLU A 138 -6.79 5.81 -1.87
CA GLU A 138 -7.78 6.86 -2.13
C GLU A 138 -8.01 7.06 -3.64
N VAL A 139 -6.91 7.15 -4.41
CA VAL A 139 -7.00 7.29 -5.87
C VAL A 139 -7.68 6.06 -6.51
N PHE A 140 -7.31 4.84 -6.11
CA PHE A 140 -7.94 3.62 -6.62
C PHE A 140 -9.42 3.55 -6.26
N HIS A 141 -9.81 4.00 -5.07
CA HIS A 141 -11.20 4.05 -4.67
C HIS A 141 -12.00 4.98 -5.59
N ASN A 142 -11.51 6.20 -5.82
CA ASN A 142 -12.16 7.17 -6.71
C ASN A 142 -12.27 6.64 -8.14
N VAL A 143 -11.19 6.06 -8.68
CA VAL A 143 -11.18 5.46 -10.03
C VAL A 143 -12.18 4.30 -10.11
N TYR A 144 -12.24 3.46 -9.09
CA TYR A 144 -13.19 2.34 -9.05
C TYR A 144 -14.63 2.83 -9.03
N GLU A 145 -14.97 3.83 -8.22
CA GLU A 145 -16.33 4.38 -8.17
C GLU A 145 -16.76 4.99 -9.50
N GLU A 146 -15.86 5.75 -10.14
CA GLU A 146 -16.12 6.37 -11.45
C GLU A 146 -16.27 5.31 -12.54
N PHE A 147 -15.41 4.29 -12.54
CA PHE A 147 -15.49 3.18 -13.48
C PHE A 147 -16.78 2.36 -13.28
N ALA A 148 -17.13 2.03 -12.04
CA ALA A 148 -18.34 1.29 -11.72
C ALA A 148 -19.59 2.09 -12.14
N LYS A 149 -19.59 3.41 -11.92
CA LYS A 149 -20.67 4.29 -12.37
C LYS A 149 -20.81 4.27 -13.88
N LYS A 150 -19.71 4.49 -14.61
CA LYS A 150 -19.71 4.48 -16.07
C LYS A 150 -20.19 3.14 -16.63
N LYS A 151 -19.72 2.02 -16.07
CA LYS A 151 -20.15 0.68 -16.51
C LYS A 151 -21.62 0.43 -16.23
N ARG A 152 -22.15 0.89 -15.10
CA ARG A 152 -23.59 0.81 -14.80
C ARG A 152 -24.42 1.59 -15.82
N GLU A 153 -23.99 2.79 -16.18
CA GLU A 153 -24.67 3.63 -17.18
C GLU A 153 -24.64 2.96 -18.57
N GLU A 154 -23.50 2.41 -18.98
CA GLU A 154 -23.38 1.62 -20.22
C GLU A 154 -24.33 0.40 -20.22
N ILE A 155 -24.41 -0.34 -19.10
CA ILE A 155 -25.33 -1.49 -18.97
C ILE A 155 -26.79 -1.03 -19.01
N GLU A 156 -27.14 0.07 -18.34
CA GLU A 156 -28.52 0.57 -18.35
C GLU A 156 -28.94 0.99 -19.77
N GLU A 157 -28.08 1.67 -20.51
CA GLU A 157 -28.38 2.11 -21.87
C GLU A 157 -28.59 0.91 -22.81
N GLU A 158 -27.74 -0.11 -22.70
CA GLU A 158 -27.86 -1.32 -23.51
C GLU A 158 -29.05 -2.19 -23.09
N LEU A 159 -29.32 -2.28 -21.79
CA LEU A 159 -30.51 -2.92 -21.23
C LEU A 159 -31.78 -2.28 -21.81
N LYS A 160 -31.87 -0.95 -21.84
CA LYS A 160 -33.01 -0.24 -22.43
C LYS A 160 -33.21 -0.63 -23.89
N LYS A 161 -32.14 -0.55 -24.70
CA LYS A 161 -32.19 -0.91 -26.14
C LYS A 161 -32.72 -2.32 -26.35
N ILE A 162 -32.16 -3.30 -25.63
CA ILE A 162 -32.55 -4.71 -25.76
C ILE A 162 -33.96 -4.95 -25.22
N PHE A 163 -34.31 -4.35 -24.08
CA PHE A 163 -35.63 -4.49 -23.48
C PHE A 163 -36.74 -3.97 -24.39
N TYR A 164 -36.61 -2.76 -24.96
CA TYR A 164 -37.61 -2.24 -25.91
C TYR A 164 -37.67 -3.00 -27.23
N ARG A 165 -36.59 -3.68 -27.58
CA ARG A 165 -36.57 -4.58 -28.72
C ARG A 165 -37.36 -5.86 -28.42
N LEU A 166 -37.28 -6.39 -27.21
CA LEU A 166 -37.86 -7.69 -26.83
C LEU A 166 -39.26 -7.60 -26.19
N ILE A 167 -39.63 -6.46 -25.61
CA ILE A 167 -40.95 -6.28 -24.99
C ILE A 167 -42.03 -6.05 -26.06
N TRP A 168 -43.11 -6.82 -25.97
CA TRP A 168 -44.23 -6.71 -26.91
C TRP A 168 -45.10 -5.47 -26.61
N LYS A 169 -45.48 -5.27 -25.34
CA LYS A 169 -46.34 -4.15 -24.87
C LYS A 169 -45.53 -2.89 -24.52
N LYS A 170 -44.90 -2.28 -25.53
CA LYS A 170 -44.00 -1.13 -25.34
C LYS A 170 -44.67 0.05 -24.61
N ASP A 171 -45.95 0.31 -24.89
CA ASP A 171 -46.70 1.43 -24.29
C ASP A 171 -46.99 1.24 -22.79
N GLN A 172 -46.93 0.01 -22.28
CA GLN A 172 -47.20 -0.28 -20.87
C GLN A 172 -45.96 -0.07 -20.00
N PHE A 173 -44.76 -0.28 -20.55
CA PHE A 173 -43.49 -0.26 -19.83
C PHE A 173 -42.49 0.67 -20.51
N PRO A 174 -42.69 2.00 -20.43
CA PRO A 174 -41.89 2.98 -21.15
C PRO A 174 -40.49 3.19 -20.60
N ASP A 175 -40.10 2.66 -19.44
CA ASP A 175 -38.75 2.85 -18.88
C ASP A 175 -38.28 1.65 -18.06
N VAL A 176 -36.97 1.36 -18.16
CA VAL A 176 -36.27 0.35 -17.35
C VAL A 176 -34.96 0.94 -16.85
N ARG A 177 -34.70 0.86 -15.54
CA ARG A 177 -33.51 1.44 -14.93
C ARG A 177 -32.72 0.43 -14.12
N LEU A 178 -31.42 0.64 -14.07
CA LEU A 178 -30.52 -0.09 -13.19
C LEU A 178 -30.07 0.85 -12.07
N THR A 179 -30.71 0.70 -10.91
CA THR A 179 -30.37 1.51 -9.72
C THR A 179 -28.91 1.33 -9.27
N GLU A 180 -28.42 2.25 -8.45
CA GLU A 180 -27.07 2.20 -7.88
C GLU A 180 -26.77 0.90 -7.12
N ASN A 181 -27.80 0.28 -6.53
CA ASN A 181 -27.71 -1.02 -5.86
C ASN A 181 -27.88 -2.22 -6.82
N TYR A 182 -27.68 -2.02 -8.13
CA TYR A 182 -27.84 -3.02 -9.18
C TYR A 182 -29.23 -3.69 -9.23
N ARG A 183 -30.26 -3.03 -8.69
CA ARG A 183 -31.64 -3.51 -8.82
C ARG A 183 -32.25 -3.00 -10.11
N LEU A 184 -32.79 -3.93 -10.89
CA LEU A 184 -33.65 -3.64 -12.04
C LEU A 184 -34.99 -3.07 -11.57
N GLN A 185 -35.39 -1.94 -12.15
CA GLN A 185 -36.70 -1.32 -11.97
C GLN A 185 -37.34 -1.11 -13.33
N VAL A 186 -38.61 -1.45 -13.45
CA VAL A 186 -39.42 -1.16 -14.64
C VAL A 186 -40.48 -0.16 -14.21
N TYR A 187 -40.73 0.84 -15.03
CA TYR A 187 -41.73 1.87 -14.79
C TYR A 187 -42.89 1.68 -15.75
N ASP A 188 -44.11 1.94 -15.27
CA ASP A 188 -45.29 2.01 -16.11
C ASP A 188 -45.42 3.36 -16.84
N LYS A 189 -46.45 3.48 -17.67
CA LYS A 189 -46.84 4.73 -18.35
C LYS A 189 -47.16 5.92 -17.43
N TYR A 190 -47.35 5.69 -16.14
CA TYR A 190 -47.59 6.72 -15.14
C TYR A 190 -46.32 7.09 -14.36
N GLY A 191 -45.18 6.46 -14.67
CA GLY A 191 -43.90 6.68 -13.98
C GLY A 191 -43.80 5.95 -12.63
N SER A 192 -44.69 5.02 -12.33
CA SER A 192 -44.67 4.23 -11.09
C SER A 192 -43.85 2.94 -11.27
N PRO A 193 -43.12 2.47 -10.24
CA PRO A 193 -42.45 1.18 -10.30
C PRO A 193 -43.45 0.04 -10.50
N ALA A 194 -43.38 -0.63 -11.65
CA ALA A 194 -44.33 -1.66 -12.09
C ALA A 194 -43.67 -3.05 -12.19
N ARG A 195 -42.52 -3.24 -11.54
CA ARG A 195 -41.80 -4.53 -11.59
C ARG A 195 -42.64 -5.69 -11.05
N GLU A 196 -43.47 -5.44 -10.04
CA GLU A 196 -44.36 -6.45 -9.46
C GLU A 196 -45.51 -6.83 -10.40
N GLU A 197 -45.95 -5.88 -11.23
CA GLU A 197 -47.00 -6.04 -12.23
C GLU A 197 -46.56 -6.84 -13.46
N LEU A 198 -45.24 -7.01 -13.65
CA LEU A 198 -44.72 -7.82 -14.74
C LEU A 198 -45.19 -9.27 -14.61
N GLY A 199 -45.81 -9.77 -15.68
CA GLY A 199 -46.13 -11.18 -15.84
C GLY A 199 -44.87 -12.05 -15.93
N ALA A 200 -45.04 -13.37 -15.86
CA ALA A 200 -43.92 -14.31 -15.91
C ALA A 200 -43.04 -14.13 -17.17
N GLY A 201 -43.67 -13.91 -18.33
CA GLY A 201 -42.95 -13.69 -19.58
C GLY A 201 -42.23 -12.35 -19.66
N GLU A 202 -42.82 -11.28 -19.13
CA GLU A 202 -42.20 -9.95 -19.11
C GLU A 202 -40.99 -9.92 -18.16
N ARG A 203 -41.07 -10.64 -17.02
CA ARG A 203 -39.92 -10.84 -16.13
C ARG A 203 -38.79 -11.63 -16.81
N GLN A 204 -39.13 -12.61 -17.64
CA GLN A 204 -38.15 -13.37 -18.41
C GLN A 204 -37.47 -12.51 -19.46
N ILE A 205 -38.23 -11.66 -20.18
CA ILE A 205 -37.67 -10.68 -21.12
C ILE A 205 -36.74 -9.70 -20.42
N LEU A 206 -37.16 -9.16 -19.27
CA LEU A 206 -36.33 -8.27 -18.46
C LEU A 206 -35.00 -8.94 -18.07
N SER A 207 -35.05 -10.19 -17.63
CA SER A 207 -33.87 -10.95 -17.22
C SER A 207 -32.93 -11.21 -18.39
N LEU A 208 -33.49 -11.64 -19.53
CA LEU A 208 -32.73 -11.87 -20.76
C LEU A 208 -32.06 -10.58 -21.26
N SER A 209 -32.81 -9.47 -21.26
CA SER A 209 -32.30 -8.17 -21.69
C SER A 209 -31.12 -7.74 -20.83
N PHE A 210 -31.20 -7.97 -19.52
CA PHE A 210 -30.10 -7.67 -18.59
C PHE A 210 -28.87 -8.54 -18.82
N ILE A 211 -29.04 -9.87 -18.92
CA ILE A 211 -27.92 -10.80 -19.18
C ILE A 211 -27.21 -10.43 -20.49
N THR A 212 -27.99 -10.13 -21.53
CA THR A 212 -27.48 -9.78 -22.84
C THR A 212 -26.76 -8.43 -22.82
N ALA A 213 -27.31 -7.43 -22.14
CA ALA A 213 -26.67 -6.12 -21.96
C ALA A 213 -25.32 -6.23 -21.23
N VAL A 214 -25.25 -7.01 -20.16
CA VAL A 214 -24.01 -7.27 -19.42
C VAL A 214 -22.97 -7.95 -20.32
N ALA A 215 -23.38 -8.95 -21.09
CA ALA A 215 -22.51 -9.65 -22.03
C ALA A 215 -21.93 -8.70 -23.10
N PHE A 216 -22.76 -7.82 -23.66
CA PHE A 216 -22.32 -6.82 -24.64
C PHE A 216 -21.32 -5.81 -24.06
N VAL A 217 -21.62 -5.24 -22.88
CA VAL A 217 -20.74 -4.26 -22.23
C VAL A 217 -19.42 -4.88 -21.77
N ALA A 218 -19.41 -6.19 -21.46
CA ALA A 218 -18.20 -6.94 -21.14
C ALA A 218 -17.28 -7.19 -22.35
N GLY A 219 -17.66 -6.77 -23.56
CA GLY A 219 -16.80 -6.82 -24.75
C GLY A 219 -16.86 -8.14 -25.53
N GLY A 220 -17.93 -8.93 -25.36
CA GLY A 220 -18.09 -10.21 -26.04
C GLY A 220 -19.41 -10.34 -26.79
N THR A 221 -19.35 -10.88 -28.01
CA THR A 221 -20.49 -11.60 -28.60
C THR A 221 -20.51 -13.00 -28.00
N ILE A 222 -21.25 -13.18 -26.91
CA ILE A 222 -21.28 -14.43 -26.16
C ILE A 222 -22.36 -15.35 -26.77
N PRO A 223 -22.07 -16.66 -26.97
CA PRO A 223 -23.10 -17.62 -27.33
C PRO A 223 -24.19 -17.64 -26.26
N LEU A 224 -25.44 -17.49 -26.69
CA LEU A 224 -26.59 -17.54 -25.80
C LEU A 224 -27.09 -18.97 -25.72
N ILE A 225 -27.03 -19.57 -24.53
CA ILE A 225 -27.56 -20.91 -24.28
C ILE A 225 -28.82 -20.77 -23.43
N MET A 226 -29.91 -21.34 -23.89
CA MET A 226 -31.20 -21.27 -23.21
C MET A 226 -31.79 -22.66 -23.01
N ASP A 227 -32.16 -22.94 -21.77
CA ASP A 227 -32.85 -24.16 -21.37
C ASP A 227 -34.32 -23.85 -21.09
N THR A 228 -35.21 -24.50 -21.83
CA THR A 228 -36.67 -24.31 -21.79
C THR A 228 -37.10 -22.84 -21.83
N PRO A 229 -36.64 -22.03 -22.81
CA PRO A 229 -36.91 -20.60 -22.82
C PRO A 229 -38.37 -20.24 -23.07
N PHE A 230 -39.22 -21.17 -23.50
CA PHE A 230 -40.58 -20.86 -23.96
C PHE A 230 -41.69 -21.32 -23.02
N GLY A 231 -41.41 -22.19 -22.06
CA GLY A 231 -42.40 -22.84 -21.21
C GLY A 231 -43.30 -21.87 -20.41
N ARG A 232 -42.83 -20.65 -20.13
CA ARG A 232 -43.57 -19.62 -19.36
C ARG A 232 -44.09 -18.45 -20.21
N LEU A 233 -43.96 -18.54 -21.53
CA LEU A 233 -44.34 -17.49 -22.47
C LEU A 233 -45.66 -17.83 -23.17
N SER A 234 -46.50 -16.81 -23.40
CA SER A 234 -47.67 -16.96 -24.28
C SER A 234 -47.22 -17.16 -25.73
N SER A 235 -48.10 -17.70 -26.57
CA SER A 235 -47.85 -17.97 -27.99
C SER A 235 -47.28 -16.76 -28.73
N GLU A 236 -47.82 -15.57 -28.49
CA GLU A 236 -47.42 -14.34 -29.16
C GLU A 236 -46.03 -13.87 -28.70
N TYR A 237 -45.73 -13.99 -27.40
CA TYR A 237 -44.39 -13.71 -26.87
C TYR A 237 -43.35 -14.67 -27.45
N ARG A 238 -43.67 -15.96 -27.58
CA ARG A 238 -42.76 -16.96 -28.18
C ARG A 238 -42.42 -16.60 -29.64
N ALA A 239 -43.43 -16.33 -30.47
CA ALA A 239 -43.23 -15.98 -31.87
C ALA A 239 -42.40 -14.70 -32.04
N TYR A 240 -42.64 -13.68 -31.19
CA TYR A 240 -41.88 -12.44 -31.22
C TYR A 240 -40.41 -12.64 -30.83
N ILE A 241 -40.15 -13.37 -29.75
CA ILE A 241 -38.80 -13.64 -29.23
C ILE A 241 -37.97 -14.44 -30.22
N VAL A 242 -38.56 -15.45 -30.85
CA VAL A 242 -37.90 -16.29 -31.86
C VAL A 242 -37.45 -15.46 -33.08
N ARG A 243 -38.12 -14.36 -33.40
CA ARG A 243 -37.71 -13.42 -34.46
C ARG A 243 -36.58 -12.50 -34.03
N GLU A 244 -36.59 -12.02 -32.79
CA GLU A 244 -35.69 -10.98 -32.31
C GLU A 244 -34.35 -11.50 -31.76
N ILE A 245 -34.34 -12.57 -30.97
CA ILE A 245 -33.11 -13.09 -30.32
C ILE A 245 -31.98 -13.39 -31.30
N PRO A 246 -32.20 -14.05 -32.46
CA PRO A 246 -31.07 -14.36 -33.34
C PRO A 246 -30.44 -13.12 -33.98
N ASN A 247 -31.01 -11.93 -33.81
CA ASN A 247 -30.40 -10.67 -34.22
C ASN A 247 -29.66 -9.95 -33.07
N LEU A 248 -29.62 -10.56 -31.88
CA LEU A 248 -28.97 -10.04 -30.67
C LEU A 248 -27.76 -10.89 -30.24
N THR A 249 -27.53 -12.04 -30.87
CA THR A 249 -26.37 -12.90 -30.58
C THR A 249 -25.84 -13.52 -31.87
N ASN A 250 -24.55 -13.81 -31.89
CA ASN A 250 -23.90 -14.49 -33.00
C ASN A 250 -24.17 -16.00 -33.01
N GLN A 251 -24.50 -16.58 -31.85
CA GLN A 251 -24.77 -18.01 -31.73
C GLN A 251 -25.84 -18.22 -30.66
N TRP A 252 -26.93 -18.87 -31.04
CA TRP A 252 -28.01 -19.22 -30.14
C TRP A 252 -28.14 -20.74 -30.07
N VAL A 253 -28.00 -21.31 -28.87
CA VAL A 253 -28.21 -22.73 -28.57
C VAL A 253 -29.49 -22.85 -27.76
N LEU A 254 -30.43 -23.60 -28.29
CA LEU A 254 -31.75 -23.82 -27.74
C LEU A 254 -31.90 -25.25 -27.25
N LEU A 255 -32.21 -25.42 -25.97
CA LEU A 255 -32.66 -26.68 -25.40
C LEU A 255 -34.15 -26.51 -25.10
N VAL A 256 -34.98 -27.27 -25.80
CA VAL A 256 -36.44 -27.11 -25.80
C VAL A 256 -37.10 -28.47 -25.69
N GLN A 257 -38.25 -28.51 -25.02
CA GLN A 257 -39.13 -29.67 -25.00
C GLN A 257 -40.15 -29.62 -26.15
N ASP A 258 -40.72 -30.77 -26.51
CA ASP A 258 -41.68 -30.88 -27.63
C ASP A 258 -42.89 -29.93 -27.47
N GLU A 259 -43.31 -29.67 -26.23
CA GLU A 259 -44.46 -28.83 -25.89
C GLU A 259 -44.15 -27.31 -25.97
N GLU A 260 -42.88 -26.95 -26.03
CA GLU A 260 -42.43 -25.56 -26.02
C GLU A 260 -42.38 -24.93 -27.41
N VAL A 261 -42.20 -25.77 -28.45
CA VAL A 261 -42.01 -25.34 -29.82
C VAL A 261 -43.24 -25.71 -30.65
N ASN A 262 -43.92 -24.71 -31.19
CA ASN A 262 -45.05 -24.91 -32.10
C ASN A 262 -44.59 -24.85 -33.59
N PRO A 263 -45.42 -25.31 -34.53
CA PRO A 263 -45.08 -25.29 -35.96
C PRO A 263 -44.73 -23.89 -36.49
N GLU A 264 -45.40 -22.84 -36.02
CA GLU A 264 -45.14 -21.46 -36.42
C GLU A 264 -43.72 -21.00 -36.02
N MET A 265 -43.27 -21.34 -34.82
CA MET A 265 -41.90 -21.06 -34.36
C MET A 265 -40.87 -21.82 -35.19
N LEU A 266 -41.15 -23.08 -35.54
CA LEU A 266 -40.26 -23.86 -36.40
C LEU A 266 -40.12 -23.23 -37.78
N GLU A 267 -41.20 -22.74 -38.38
CA GLU A 267 -41.13 -22.03 -39.67
C GLU A 267 -40.22 -20.80 -39.59
N ILE A 268 -40.26 -20.05 -38.48
CA ILE A 268 -39.40 -18.87 -38.27
C ILE A 268 -37.94 -19.28 -38.02
N LEU A 269 -37.70 -20.37 -37.27
CA LEU A 269 -36.35 -20.82 -36.91
C LEU A 269 -35.64 -21.56 -38.05
N ARG A 270 -36.37 -22.34 -38.85
CA ARG A 270 -35.83 -23.24 -39.90
C ARG A 270 -34.75 -22.58 -40.78
N PRO A 271 -34.92 -21.33 -41.28
CA PRO A 271 -33.89 -20.68 -42.10
C PRO A 271 -32.58 -20.33 -41.36
N ARG A 272 -32.60 -20.33 -40.02
CA ARG A 272 -31.48 -19.93 -39.14
C ARG A 272 -30.90 -21.10 -38.35
N ILE A 273 -31.51 -22.29 -38.40
CA ILE A 273 -30.99 -23.50 -37.73
C ILE A 273 -29.78 -24.00 -38.50
N GLY A 274 -28.61 -24.01 -37.84
CA GLY A 274 -27.40 -24.62 -38.39
C GLY A 274 -27.34 -26.14 -38.13
N LYS A 275 -27.78 -26.57 -36.94
CA LYS A 275 -27.84 -27.98 -36.53
C LYS A 275 -29.05 -28.22 -35.64
N GLU A 276 -29.71 -29.35 -35.82
CA GLU A 276 -30.83 -29.81 -35.01
C GLU A 276 -30.52 -31.19 -34.45
N TYR A 277 -30.72 -31.38 -33.16
CA TYR A 277 -30.52 -32.66 -32.48
C TYR A 277 -31.77 -33.04 -31.71
N ARG A 278 -32.19 -34.30 -31.83
CA ARG A 278 -33.26 -34.89 -31.04
C ARG A 278 -32.67 -35.85 -30.02
N LEU A 279 -33.07 -35.66 -28.76
CA LEU A 279 -32.72 -36.55 -27.67
C LEU A 279 -33.91 -37.47 -27.40
N SER A 280 -33.68 -38.78 -27.40
CA SER A 280 -34.70 -39.80 -27.14
C SER A 280 -34.24 -40.72 -26.02
N PHE A 281 -35.09 -40.89 -25.01
CA PHE A 281 -34.81 -41.75 -23.87
C PHE A 281 -35.58 -43.07 -24.02
N GLU A 282 -34.84 -44.17 -24.24
CA GLU A 282 -35.38 -45.52 -24.38
C GLU A 282 -34.51 -46.49 -23.55
N ASP A 283 -35.15 -47.43 -22.85
CA ASP A 283 -34.48 -48.49 -22.06
C ASP A 283 -33.36 -48.03 -21.10
N GLY A 284 -33.54 -46.86 -20.47
CA GLY A 284 -32.57 -46.32 -19.52
C GLY A 284 -31.37 -45.61 -20.16
N CYS A 285 -31.35 -45.46 -21.48
CA CYS A 285 -30.30 -44.78 -22.24
C CYS A 285 -30.85 -43.59 -23.01
N THR A 286 -30.13 -42.46 -22.98
CA THR A 286 -30.42 -41.32 -23.86
C THR A 286 -29.62 -41.45 -25.14
N THR A 287 -30.30 -41.51 -26.28
CA THR A 287 -29.69 -41.45 -27.61
C THR A 287 -29.82 -40.04 -28.19
N VAL A 288 -28.83 -39.63 -28.98
CA VAL A 288 -28.81 -38.31 -29.65
C VAL A 288 -28.74 -38.55 -31.15
N GLN A 289 -29.69 -37.98 -31.89
CA GLN A 289 -29.77 -38.09 -33.35
C GLN A 289 -29.77 -36.70 -33.97
N GLU A 290 -28.98 -36.48 -35.02
CA GLU A 290 -29.02 -35.25 -35.83
C GLU A 290 -30.21 -35.36 -36.81
N VAL A 291 -31.05 -34.32 -36.86
CA VAL A 291 -32.31 -34.28 -37.63
C VAL A 291 -32.14 -33.48 -38.92
#